data_AF-A0A932XUQ4-F1
#
_entry.id   AF-A0A932XUQ4-F1
#
_cell.length_a   1.000
_cell.length_b   1.000
_cell.length_c   1.000
_cell.angle_alpha   90.00
_cell.angle_beta   90.00
_cell.angle_gamma   90.00
#
_symmetry.space_group_name_H-M   'P 1'
#
loop_
_entity.id
_entity.type
_entity.pdbx_description
1 polymer ?
#
loop_
_entity_poly.entity_id
_entity_poly.type
_entity_poly.pdbx_seq_one_letter_code
_entity_poly.pdbx_strand_id
1 'polypeptide(L)'
;MKIIKLLPKTGIFAENKDIARDIRIKYITPVLEKNEEITLDFEGVESATQSFVHALISELIRNFGNEVLDNIYFKKCNKSVQEIINIVVDYMQAAT
;
A
#
# COMPACT_ATOMS: atom_id res chain seq x y z
N MET A 1 12.99 5.60 8.32
CA MET A 1 11.75 4.80 8.13
C MET A 1 10.53 5.57 8.62
N LYS A 2 9.63 5.97 7.71
CA LYS A 2 8.38 6.67 8.05
C LYS A 2 7.24 5.66 8.24
N ILE A 3 6.32 5.89 9.16
CA ILE A 3 5.18 4.99 9.42
C ILE A 3 3.85 5.72 9.14
N ILE A 4 2.96 5.10 8.37
CA ILE A 4 1.59 5.56 8.12
C ILE A 4 0.63 4.58 8.78
N LYS A 5 -0.18 5.06 9.74
CA LYS A 5 -1.30 4.28 10.28
C LYS A 5 -2.50 4.39 9.35
N LEU A 6 -3.03 3.24 8.92
CA LEU A 6 -4.15 3.21 7.96
C LEU A 6 -5.52 3.30 8.63
N LEU A 7 -5.71 2.69 9.81
CA LEU A 7 -7.01 2.69 10.50
C LEU A 7 -7.66 4.10 10.62
N PRO A 8 -6.96 5.18 11.01
CA PRO A 8 -7.57 6.51 11.10
C PRO A 8 -7.98 7.11 9.75
N LYS A 9 -7.46 6.55 8.64
CA LYS A 9 -7.72 7.05 7.28
C LYS A 9 -8.75 6.18 6.55
N THR A 10 -8.74 4.88 6.79
CA THR A 10 -9.55 3.90 6.07
C THR A 10 -10.71 3.35 6.89
N GLY A 11 -10.66 3.47 8.22
CA GLY A 11 -11.50 2.67 9.11
C GLY A 11 -11.10 1.20 9.10
N ILE A 12 -11.94 0.36 9.69
CA ILE A 12 -11.72 -1.09 9.78
C ILE A 12 -11.78 -1.80 8.42
N PHE A 13 -12.41 -1.18 7.42
CA PHE A 13 -12.55 -1.72 6.07
C PHE A 13 -11.96 -0.78 5.02
N ALA A 14 -10.81 -1.17 4.46
CA ALA A 14 -10.09 -0.37 3.48
C ALA A 14 -10.58 -0.65 2.04
N GLU A 15 -11.57 0.13 1.59
CA GLU A 15 -12.18 -0.04 0.26
C GLU A 15 -12.14 1.19 -0.65
N ASN A 16 -12.00 2.39 -0.08
CA ASN A 16 -12.14 3.63 -0.82
C ASN A 16 -10.88 3.97 -1.63
N LYS A 17 -11.02 3.96 -2.97
CA LYS A 17 -9.91 4.20 -3.92
C LYS A 17 -9.38 5.64 -3.87
N ASP A 18 -10.24 6.61 -3.58
CA ASP A 18 -9.82 8.01 -3.48
C ASP A 18 -8.95 8.21 -2.23
N ILE A 19 -9.30 7.56 -1.12
CA ILE A 19 -8.47 7.52 0.09
C ILE A 19 -7.13 6.82 -0.19
N ALA A 20 -7.14 5.68 -0.91
CA ALA A 20 -5.90 5.00 -1.29
C ALA A 20 -4.98 5.90 -2.15
N ARG A 21 -5.55 6.57 -3.16
CA ARG A 21 -4.85 7.54 -4.02
C ARG A 21 -4.27 8.69 -3.20
N ASP A 22 -5.06 9.24 -2.28
CA ASP A 22 -4.63 10.32 -1.41
C ASP A 22 -3.47 9.89 -0.50
N ILE A 23 -3.54 8.68 0.08
CA ILE A 23 -2.46 8.12 0.89
C ILE A 23 -1.18 8.00 0.05
N ARG A 24 -1.30 7.43 -1.16
CA ARG A 24 -0.19 7.25 -2.09
C ARG A 24 0.49 8.58 -2.41
N ILE A 25 -0.26 9.54 -2.93
CA ILE A 25 0.28 10.83 -3.41
C ILE A 25 0.83 11.68 -2.26
N LYS A 26 0.09 11.79 -1.14
CA LYS A 26 0.43 12.73 -0.06
C LYS A 26 1.49 12.18 0.89
N TYR A 27 1.62 10.85 1.01
CA TYR A 27 2.45 10.26 2.05
C TYR A 27 3.47 9.24 1.56
N ILE A 28 3.13 8.40 0.57
CA ILE A 28 4.00 7.32 0.08
C ILE A 28 4.99 7.85 -0.96
N THR A 29 4.49 8.44 -2.04
CA THR A 29 5.31 8.94 -3.16
C THR A 29 6.43 9.89 -2.71
N PRO A 30 6.20 10.91 -1.85
CA PRO A 30 7.26 11.83 -1.46
C PRO A 30 8.39 11.21 -0.62
N VAL A 31 8.15 10.03 -0.05
CA VAL A 31 9.15 9.26 0.70
C VAL A 31 9.97 8.42 -0.28
N LEU A 32 9.30 7.75 -1.21
CA LEU A 32 9.96 6.92 -2.22
C LEU A 32 10.78 7.76 -3.21
N GLU A 33 10.35 8.98 -3.56
CA GLU A 33 11.12 9.93 -4.37
C GLU A 33 12.47 10.31 -3.72
N LYS A 34 12.60 10.14 -2.41
CA LYS A 34 13.84 10.37 -1.66
C LYS A 34 14.67 9.09 -1.48
N ASN A 35 14.27 7.98 -2.10
CA ASN A 35 14.81 6.64 -1.82
C ASN A 35 14.79 6.29 -0.32
N GLU A 36 13.75 6.73 0.38
CA GLU A 36 13.53 6.38 1.78
C GLU A 36 12.49 5.26 1.92
N GLU A 37 12.59 4.52 3.02
CA GLU A 37 11.68 3.43 3.36
C GLU A 37 10.41 3.92 4.08
N ILE A 38 9.29 3.26 3.77
CA ILE A 38 7.99 3.53 4.38
C ILE A 38 7.28 2.27 4.87
N THR A 39 6.66 2.37 6.05
CA THR A 39 5.80 1.35 6.62
C THR A 39 4.34 1.75 6.53
N LEU A 40 3.52 0.88 5.96
CA LEU A 40 2.06 0.93 5.99
C LEU A 40 1.59 0.03 7.15
N ASP A 41 1.14 0.66 8.23
CA ASP A 41 0.66 0.00 9.44
C ASP A 41 -0.85 -0.25 9.35
N PHE A 42 -1.24 -1.53 9.25
CA PHE A 42 -2.62 -2.02 9.14
C PHE A 42 -3.23 -2.39 10.51
N GLU A 43 -2.66 -1.97 11.63
CA GLU A 43 -3.23 -2.21 12.96
C GLU A 43 -4.70 -1.79 13.04
N GLY A 44 -5.57 -2.76 13.37
CA GLY A 44 -7.02 -2.56 13.48
C GLY A 44 -7.78 -2.47 12.15
N VAL A 45 -7.09 -2.55 11.01
CA VAL A 45 -7.76 -2.77 9.70
C VAL A 45 -8.08 -4.27 9.58
N GLU A 46 -9.36 -4.58 9.49
CA GLU A 46 -9.86 -5.96 9.48
C GLU A 46 -9.94 -6.54 8.06
N SER A 47 -10.19 -5.70 7.05
CA SER A 47 -10.27 -6.14 5.66
C SER A 47 -9.88 -5.02 4.69
N ALA A 48 -9.46 -5.40 3.48
CA ALA A 48 -9.16 -4.48 2.38
C ALA A 48 -9.66 -5.09 1.06
N THR A 49 -10.01 -4.24 0.09
CA THR A 49 -10.34 -4.73 -1.26
C THR A 49 -9.11 -4.74 -2.16
N GLN A 50 -9.08 -5.63 -3.16
CA GLN A 50 -8.03 -5.61 -4.19
C GLN A 50 -7.98 -4.27 -4.91
N SER A 51 -9.13 -3.62 -5.14
CA SER A 51 -9.19 -2.33 -5.81
C SER A 51 -8.59 -1.19 -4.98
N PHE A 52 -8.72 -1.25 -3.65
CA PHE A 52 -8.07 -0.33 -2.73
C PHE A 52 -6.55 -0.49 -2.78
N VAL A 53 -6.04 -1.72 -2.62
CA VAL A 53 -4.60 -1.97 -2.63
C VAL A 53 -4.00 -1.67 -4.01
N HIS A 54 -4.70 -2.00 -5.09
CA HIS A 54 -4.29 -1.61 -6.45
C HIS A 54 -4.14 -0.09 -6.56
N ALA A 55 -5.16 0.67 -6.15
CA ALA A 55 -5.08 2.13 -6.14
C ALA A 55 -3.98 2.65 -5.21
N LEU A 56 -3.60 1.92 -4.17
CA LEU A 56 -2.54 2.31 -3.25
C LEU A 56 -1.13 2.16 -3.86
N ILE A 57 -0.88 1.11 -4.66
CA ILE A 57 0.50 0.73 -5.06
C ILE A 57 0.76 0.67 -6.57
N SER A 58 -0.25 0.54 -7.43
CA SER A 58 -0.01 0.21 -8.84
C SER A 58 0.77 1.28 -9.62
N GLU A 59 0.47 2.56 -9.39
CA GLU A 59 1.23 3.67 -9.97
C GLU A 59 2.67 3.75 -9.43
N LEU A 60 2.92 3.31 -8.19
CA LEU A 60 4.28 3.28 -7.65
C LEU A 60 5.13 2.27 -8.43
N ILE A 61 4.62 1.06 -8.61
CA ILE A 61 5.32 0.00 -9.36
C ILE A 61 5.53 0.41 -10.83
N ARG A 62 4.54 1.05 -11.46
CA ARG A 62 4.67 1.53 -12.85
C ARG A 62 5.71 2.64 -13.01
N ASN A 63 5.84 3.53 -12.03
CA ASN A 63 6.72 4.69 -12.14
C ASN A 63 8.16 4.41 -11.65
N PHE A 64 8.30 3.57 -10.63
CA PHE A 64 9.57 3.28 -9.96
C PHE A 64 10.09 1.86 -10.20
N GLY A 65 9.39 1.03 -10.97
CA GLY A 65 9.74 -0.37 -11.17
C GLY A 65 9.37 -1.26 -9.98
N ASN A 66 9.69 -2.56 -10.09
CA ASN A 66 9.38 -3.56 -9.07
C ASN A 66 10.21 -3.37 -7.79
N GLU A 67 11.41 -2.82 -7.93
CA GLU A 67 12.35 -2.49 -6.85
C GLU A 67 11.76 -1.52 -5.82
N VAL A 68 10.71 -0.77 -6.17
CA VAL A 68 10.03 0.13 -5.23
C VAL A 68 9.44 -0.63 -4.04
N LEU A 69 9.08 -1.91 -4.23
CA LEU A 69 8.51 -2.75 -3.19
C LEU A 69 9.54 -3.07 -2.09
N ASP A 70 10.84 -3.04 -2.39
CA ASP A 70 11.90 -3.23 -1.39
C ASP A 70 11.90 -2.12 -0.32
N ASN A 71 11.35 -0.94 -0.67
CA ASN A 71 11.24 0.22 0.21
C ASN A 71 9.85 0.37 0.88
N ILE A 72 8.92 -0.56 0.65
CA ILE A 72 7.55 -0.52 1.21
C ILE A 72 7.32 -1.72 2.12
N TYR A 73 7.08 -1.44 3.40
CA TYR A 73 6.79 -2.47 4.39
C TYR A 73 5.31 -2.48 4.79
N PHE A 74 4.65 -3.60 4.60
CA PHE A 74 3.30 -3.85 5.13
C PHE A 74 3.43 -4.50 6.51
N LYS A 75 2.93 -3.84 7.57
CA LYS A 75 3.05 -4.32 8.95
C LYS A 75 1.68 -4.42 9.63
N LYS A 76 1.59 -5.33 10.61
CA LYS A 76 0.38 -5.63 11.39
C LYS A 76 -0.85 -5.97 10.53
N CYS A 77 -0.62 -6.53 9.34
CA CYS A 77 -1.66 -7.06 8.48
C CYS A 77 -2.19 -8.37 9.08
N ASN A 78 -3.51 -8.51 9.17
CA ASN A 78 -4.12 -9.82 9.45
C ASN A 78 -4.05 -10.71 8.19
N LYS A 79 -4.50 -11.98 8.29
CA LYS A 79 -4.44 -12.94 7.16
C LYS A 79 -5.18 -12.43 5.91
N SER A 80 -6.39 -11.91 6.06
CA SER A 80 -7.18 -11.40 4.94
C SER A 80 -6.49 -10.24 4.22
N VAL A 81 -5.95 -9.29 4.98
CA VAL A 81 -5.20 -8.15 4.44
C VAL A 81 -3.92 -8.62 3.73
N GLN A 82 -3.18 -9.57 4.32
CA GLN A 82 -1.98 -10.15 3.69
C GLN A 82 -2.30 -10.82 2.36
N GLU A 83 -3.35 -11.64 2.30
CA GLU A 83 -3.79 -12.31 1.07
C GLU A 83 -4.12 -11.31 -0.04
N ILE A 84 -4.86 -10.25 0.28
CA ILE A 84 -5.22 -9.20 -0.68
C ILE A 84 -3.98 -8.45 -1.17
N ILE A 85 -3.04 -8.11 -0.27
CA ILE A 85 -1.79 -7.46 -0.65
C ILE A 85 -0.99 -8.35 -1.59
N ASN A 86 -0.81 -9.63 -1.25
CA ASN A 86 -0.05 -10.58 -2.07
C ASN A 86 -0.66 -10.74 -3.45
N ILE A 87 -1.98 -10.94 -3.55
CA ILE A 87 -2.68 -11.03 -4.86
C ILE A 87 -2.35 -9.81 -5.72
N VAL A 88 -2.42 -8.61 -5.15
CA VAL A 88 -2.19 -7.37 -5.90
C VAL A 88 -0.72 -7.19 -6.28
N VAL A 89 0.20 -7.49 -5.37
CA VAL A 89 1.63 -7.43 -5.64
C VAL A 89 2.00 -8.43 -6.75
N ASP A 90 1.54 -9.67 -6.65
CA ASP A 90 1.87 -10.75 -7.58
C ASP A 90 1.49 -10.40 -9.02
N TYR A 91 0.23 -9.97 -9.26
CA TYR A 91 -0.17 -9.65 -10.64
C TYR A 91 0.45 -8.33 -11.11
N MET A 92 0.77 -7.39 -10.22
CA MET A 92 1.42 -6.14 -10.62
C MET A 92 2.86 -6.39 -11.04
N GLN A 93 3.60 -7.23 -10.32
CA GLN A 93 4.98 -7.60 -10.67
C GLN A 93 5.03 -8.45 -11.95
N ALA A 94 4.04 -9.32 -12.19
CA ALA A 94 3.96 -10.11 -13.42
C ALA A 94 3.61 -9.29 -14.67
N ALA A 95 3.06 -8.08 -14.51
CA ALA A 95 2.63 -7.20 -15.60
C ALA A 95 3.67 -6.14 -16.02
N THR A 96 4.81 -6.10 -15.32
CA THR A 96 5.99 -5.25 -15.58
C THR A 96 7.08 -6.03 -16.29
#